data_AF-A0A2T7HDW4-F1
#
_entry.id   AF-A0A2T7HDW4-F1
#
_cell.length_a   1.000
_cell.length_b   1.000
_cell.length_c   1.000
_cell.angle_alpha   90.00
_cell.angle_beta   90.00
_cell.angle_gamma   90.00
#
_symmetry.space_group_name_H-M   'P 1'
#
loop_
_entity.id
_entity.type
_entity.pdbx_description
1 polymer ?
#
loop_
_entity_poly.entity_id
_entity_poly.type
_entity_poly.pdbx_seq_one_letter_code
_entity_poly.pdbx_strand_id
1 'polypeptide(L)'
;MSKPTIQRAWRTLVVSLVLTVAFAALAWGVWTYSNIGARTLAPGSLLTDMRFFIGLMAVFVVLSILDRVIGYVKSRFGGKD
;
A
#
# COMPACT_ATOMS: atom_id res chain seq x y z
N MET A 1 -19.49 -31.50 -9.52
CA MET A 1 -18.50 -31.55 -8.41
C MET A 1 -18.26 -30.14 -7.91
N SER A 2 -18.91 -29.72 -6.82
CA SER A 2 -18.73 -28.40 -6.22
C SER A 2 -17.34 -28.32 -5.59
N LYS A 3 -16.48 -27.42 -6.08
CA LYS A 3 -15.16 -27.19 -5.48
C LYS A 3 -15.34 -26.85 -3.99
N PRO A 4 -14.57 -27.45 -3.07
CA PRO A 4 -14.80 -27.26 -1.64
C PRO A 4 -14.60 -25.78 -1.31
N THR A 5 -15.65 -25.15 -0.78
CA THR A 5 -15.70 -23.75 -0.35
C THR A 5 -14.52 -23.36 0.55
N ILE A 6 -14.01 -24.32 1.32
CA ILE A 6 -12.84 -24.18 2.20
C ILE A 6 -11.56 -23.83 1.42
N GLN A 7 -11.30 -24.46 0.27
CA GLN A 7 -10.09 -24.18 -0.52
C GLN A 7 -10.12 -22.76 -1.12
N ARG A 8 -11.32 -22.25 -1.44
CA ARG A 8 -11.51 -20.87 -1.89
C ARG A 8 -11.30 -19.87 -0.75
N ALA A 9 -11.78 -20.18 0.45
CA ALA A 9 -11.60 -19.33 1.64
C ALA A 9 -10.12 -19.20 2.03
N TRP A 10 -9.38 -20.31 2.07
CA TRP A 10 -7.94 -20.32 2.34
C TRP A 10 -7.15 -19.50 1.31
N ARG A 11 -7.49 -19.64 0.03
CA ARG A 11 -6.83 -18.86 -1.03
C ARG A 11 -7.09 -17.37 -0.86
N THR A 12 -8.32 -16.96 -0.51
CA THR A 12 -8.64 -15.56 -0.23
C THR A 12 -7.87 -15.05 0.99
N LEU A 13 -7.82 -15.81 2.09
CA LEU A 13 -7.08 -15.43 3.29
C LEU A 13 -5.59 -15.22 3.02
N VAL A 14 -4.96 -16.16 2.31
CA VAL A 14 -3.53 -16.06 1.95
C VAL A 14 -3.28 -14.87 1.05
N VAL A 15 -4.12 -14.64 0.03
CA VAL A 15 -4.00 -13.48 -0.86
C VAL A 15 -4.15 -12.17 -0.09
N SER A 16 -5.15 -12.06 0.79
CA SER A 16 -5.35 -10.89 1.64
C SER A 16 -4.17 -10.65 2.58
N LEU A 17 -3.60 -11.72 3.16
CA LEU A 17 -2.45 -11.63 4.05
C LEU A 17 -1.22 -11.13 3.28
N VAL A 18 -0.94 -11.70 2.11
CA VAL A 18 0.19 -11.28 1.25
C VAL A 18 0.03 -9.84 0.82
N LEU A 19 -1.16 -9.42 0.40
CA LEU A 19 -1.45 -8.03 0.04
C LEU A 19 -1.26 -7.10 1.25
N THR A 20 -1.77 -7.48 2.41
CA THR A 20 -1.62 -6.71 3.65
C THR A 20 -0.15 -6.51 4.00
N VAL A 21 0.66 -7.57 3.93
CA VAL A 21 2.10 -7.50 4.19
C VAL A 21 2.80 -6.63 3.13
N ALA A 22 2.44 -6.75 1.85
CA ALA A 22 3.00 -5.93 0.78
C ALA A 22 2.68 -4.43 0.98
N PHE A 23 1.43 -4.10 1.30
CA PHE A 23 1.04 -2.72 1.60
C PHE A 23 1.73 -2.19 2.86
N ALA A 24 1.87 -3.01 3.91
CA ALA A 24 2.58 -2.63 5.12
C ALA A 24 4.08 -2.36 4.84
N ALA A 25 4.73 -3.19 4.03
CA ALA A 25 6.12 -3.00 3.64
C ALA A 25 6.33 -1.73 2.79
N LEU A 26 5.42 -1.47 1.84
CA LEU A 26 5.43 -0.23 1.06
C LEU A 26 5.22 0.99 1.95
N ALA A 27 4.23 0.93 2.85
CA ALA A 27 3.96 2.01 3.78
C ALA A 27 5.16 2.29 4.68
N TRP A 28 5.79 1.24 5.21
CA TRP A 28 7.00 1.33 6.00
C TRP A 28 8.16 1.96 5.21
N GLY A 29 8.44 1.48 4.00
CA GLY A 29 9.52 2.02 3.18
C GLY A 29 9.32 3.50 2.89
N VAL A 30 8.14 3.87 2.43
CA VAL A 30 7.78 5.27 2.14
C VAL A 30 7.90 6.14 3.38
N TRP A 31 7.38 5.68 4.51
CA TRP A 31 7.50 6.36 5.80
C TRP A 31 8.97 6.62 6.19
N THR A 32 9.81 5.59 6.13
CA THR A 32 11.23 5.70 6.50
C THR A 32 11.96 6.68 5.60
N TYR A 33 11.81 6.59 4.27
CA TYR A 33 12.48 7.49 3.34
C TYR A 33 11.97 8.93 3.44
N SER A 34 10.66 9.13 3.60
CA SER A 34 10.08 10.47 3.81
C SER A 34 10.56 11.11 5.10
N ASN A 35 10.67 10.34 6.18
CA ASN A 35 11.16 10.84 7.47
C ASN A 35 12.67 11.15 7.45
N ILE A 36 13.46 10.36 6.72
CA ILE A 36 14.88 10.67 6.47
C ILE A 36 14.99 11.96 5.67
N GLY A 37 14.23 12.10 4.58
CA GLY A 37 14.21 13.31 3.75
C GLY A 37 13.82 14.57 4.54
N ALA A 38 12.80 14.47 5.39
CA ALA A 38 12.38 15.57 6.26
C ALA A 38 13.48 15.98 7.25
N ARG A 39 14.21 15.01 7.82
CA ARG A 39 15.34 15.27 8.74
C ARG A 39 16.53 15.91 8.03
N THR A 40 16.83 15.51 6.81
CA THR A 40 17.98 16.03 6.05
C THR A 40 17.71 17.42 5.48
N LEU A 41 16.47 17.72 5.08
CA LEU A 41 16.13 18.98 4.41
C LEU A 41 15.73 20.09 5.38
N ALA A 42 15.28 19.78 6.59
CA ALA A 42 14.81 20.78 7.55
C ALA A 42 15.11 20.40 9.02
N PRO A 43 16.39 20.16 9.38
CA PRO A 43 16.76 19.87 10.75
C PRO A 43 16.39 21.05 11.67
N GLY A 44 15.52 20.82 12.65
CA GLY A 44 15.14 21.81 13.67
C GLY A 44 14.00 22.75 13.29
N SER A 45 13.31 22.54 12.15
CA SER A 45 12.15 23.33 11.75
C SER A 45 10.82 22.59 11.95
N LEU A 46 9.70 23.32 11.83
CA LEU A 46 8.31 22.82 11.87
C LEU A 46 8.06 21.60 10.95
N LEU A 47 8.84 21.45 9.87
CA LEU A 47 8.83 20.27 8.98
C LEU A 47 9.24 18.97 9.69
N THR A 48 10.08 19.07 10.72
CA THR A 48 10.42 17.93 11.59
C THR A 48 9.20 17.50 12.41
N ASP A 49 8.31 18.40 12.82
CA ASP A 49 7.04 18.01 13.46
C ASP A 49 6.00 17.51 12.45
N MET A 50 6.00 18.05 11.23
CA MET A 50 5.14 17.58 10.13
C MET A 50 5.58 16.23 9.54
N ARG A 51 6.69 15.62 9.99
CA ARG A 51 7.17 14.31 9.49
C ARG A 51 6.11 13.21 9.55
N PHE A 52 5.23 13.27 10.55
CA PHE A 52 4.12 12.33 10.69
C PHE A 52 3.09 12.49 9.56
N PHE A 53 2.75 13.73 9.24
CA PHE A 53 1.82 14.07 8.15
C PHE A 53 2.43 13.79 6.78
N ILE A 54 3.71 14.10 6.56
CA ILE A 54 4.40 13.82 5.30
C ILE A 54 4.48 12.31 5.08
N GLY A 55 4.82 11.53 6.11
CA GLY A 55 4.83 10.08 6.04
C GLY A 55 3.44 9.52 5.73
N LEU A 56 2.39 9.95 6.44
CA LEU A 56 1.01 9.51 6.16
C LEU A 56 0.55 9.90 4.75
N MET A 57 0.85 11.12 4.30
CA MET A 57 0.51 11.59 2.97
C MET A 57 1.21 10.76 1.89
N ALA A 58 2.50 10.46 2.08
CA ALA A 58 3.26 9.67 1.13
C ALA A 58 2.73 8.23 1.06
N VAL A 59 2.41 7.61 2.20
CA VAL A 59 1.74 6.29 2.25
C VAL A 59 0.40 6.35 1.51
N PHE A 60 -0.42 7.35 1.80
CA PHE A 60 -1.72 7.54 1.15
C PHE A 60 -1.60 7.67 -0.37
N VAL A 61 -0.64 8.45 -0.87
CA VAL A 61 -0.38 8.62 -2.30
C VAL A 61 0.02 7.29 -2.94
N VAL A 62 0.94 6.55 -2.33
CA VAL A 62 1.40 5.25 -2.87
C VAL A 62 0.27 4.23 -2.90
N LEU A 63 -0.52 4.13 -1.83
CA LEU A 63 -1.68 3.25 -1.79
C LEU A 63 -2.75 3.68 -2.81
N SER A 64 -2.97 4.98 -2.99
CA SER A 64 -3.92 5.50 -3.98
C SER A 64 -3.50 5.19 -5.42
N ILE A 65 -2.21 5.33 -5.73
CA ILE A 65 -1.67 4.93 -7.04
C ILE A 65 -1.83 3.43 -7.23
N LEU A 66 -1.49 2.64 -6.22
CA LEU A 66 -1.57 1.18 -6.30
C LEU A 66 -3.01 0.69 -6.47
N ASP A 67 -3.98 1.28 -5.77
CA ASP A 67 -5.40 1.01 -5.98
C ASP A 67 -5.84 1.34 -7.42
N ARG A 68 -5.38 2.47 -7.96
CA ARG A 68 -5.66 2.86 -9.35
C ARG A 68 -5.03 1.91 -10.38
N VAL A 69 -3.83 1.39 -10.11
CA VAL A 69 -3.18 0.35 -10.92
C VAL A 69 -3.97 -0.96 -10.84
N ILE A 70 -4.40 -1.38 -9.66
CA ILE A 70 -5.25 -2.57 -9.49
C ILE A 70 -6.56 -2.40 -10.26
N GLY A 71 -7.21 -1.24 -10.16
CA GLY A 71 -8.41 -0.89 -10.92
C GLY A 71 -8.19 -0.95 -12.43
N TYR A 72 -7.06 -0.43 -12.91
CA TYR A 72 -6.66 -0.48 -14.32
C TYR A 72 -6.37 -1.91 -14.81
N VAL A 73 -5.66 -2.72 -14.03
CA VAL A 73 -5.42 -4.14 -14.34
C VAL A 73 -6.74 -4.89 -14.36
N LYS A 74 -7.64 -4.64 -13.40
CA LYS A 74 -8.96 -5.27 -13.35
C LYS A 74 -9.83 -4.85 -14.54
N SER A 75 -9.80 -3.61 -15.00
CA SER A 75 -10.57 -3.17 -16.17
C SER A 75 -9.99 -3.73 -17.48
N ARG A 76 -8.67 -3.92 -17.57
CA ARG A 76 -8.01 -4.44 -18.76
C ARG A 76 -8.05 -5.96 -18.89
N PHE A 77 -7.97 -6.69 -17.77
CA PHE A 77 -7.95 -8.17 -17.75
C PHE A 77 -9.23 -8.81 -17.23
N GLY A 78 -10.11 -8.04 -16.58
CA GLY A 78 -11.46 -8.47 -16.17
C GLY A 78 -12.51 -8.31 -17.27
N GLY A 79 -12.11 -7.88 -18.47
CA GLY A 79 -12.89 -8.08 -19.69
C GLY A 79 -12.97 -9.57 -20.02
N LYS A 80 -13.89 -10.25 -19.35
CA LYS A 80 -14.49 -11.48 -19.80
C LYS A 80 -15.99 -11.25 -19.81
N ASP A 81 -16.53 -11.30 -21.02
CA ASP A 81 -17.90 -11.76 -21.29
C ASP A 81 -18.24 -13.02 -20.46
#